data_AF-A0AAW1SNJ7-F1
#
_entry.id   AF-A0AAW1SNJ7-F1
#
_cell.length_a   1.000
_cell.length_b   1.000
_cell.length_c   1.000
_cell.angle_alpha   90.00
_cell.angle_beta   90.00
_cell.angle_gamma   90.00
#
_symmetry.space_group_name_H-M   'P 1'
#
loop_
_entity.id
_entity.type
_entity.pdbx_description
1 polymer ?
#
loop_
_entity_poly.entity_id
_entity_poly.type
_entity_poly.pdbx_seq_one_letter_code
_entity_poly.pdbx_strand_id
1 'polypeptide(L)'
;MRILSFNVNGIRAGLARRGEPISELLANLRADIVCFQETKLTRADVNNLRRIGSAEGWEAFYSFCTLRGAYSGTATYCRSAATQPVSAEEGLAGTIPLRSSPASPAAARLGFSSDDPFWSKFTEDELTAIDQQGRCVITDHGAFVLFNLYAPAVTDVLSPRFPYKMHLYEVLKHRADVLLASGRSVVIAGDFNIAPKPIDHCDWHKSSAARQAHFYDNRPDREWFLKLLQEGGGPFLDTYRAFHPPDEHYAYTVWNQATNARKSGNRGSRVDFILVAEPSALEAAQPQDGDAPVQQPADAVIWAGGTVTAAGIDSDFQGSDHCPTWMDVELPQELPQGHATPAMALQHHTAGQKNKLTAWLQTGSKKPLSGPLWRSCYDLAPLDISCAHAGFEGAATTSANSLSGTRAVEKLPVEFHTACTCQAGAYRTDMVCWISMRCRVVGAPNFVPWEWAQ
;
A
#
# COMPACT_ATOMS: atom_id res chain seq x y z
N MET A 1 13.56 12.65 -8.11
CA MET A 1 12.71 11.59 -7.51
C MET A 1 11.27 11.86 -7.90
N ARG A 2 10.46 10.83 -8.16
CA ARG A 2 9.01 10.97 -8.38
C ARG A 2 8.18 10.34 -7.27
N ILE A 3 7.22 11.09 -6.72
CA ILE A 3 6.21 10.61 -5.78
C ILE A 3 4.86 10.57 -6.50
N LEU A 4 4.16 9.44 -6.40
CA LEU A 4 2.89 9.22 -7.09
C LEU A 4 1.84 8.69 -6.12
N SER A 5 0.61 9.20 -6.23
CA SER A 5 -0.57 8.70 -5.51
C SER A 5 -1.56 8.10 -6.49
N PHE A 6 -2.15 6.96 -6.14
CA PHE A 6 -3.15 6.29 -6.97
C PHE A 6 -4.13 5.46 -6.14
N ASN A 7 -5.39 5.88 -6.10
CA ASN A 7 -6.46 5.03 -5.61
C ASN A 7 -6.72 3.91 -6.64
N VAL A 8 -6.41 2.67 -6.28
CA VAL A 8 -6.44 1.52 -7.20
C VAL A 8 -7.78 0.80 -7.23
N ASN A 9 -8.72 1.16 -6.34
CA ASN A 9 -10.04 0.54 -6.22
C ASN A 9 -9.96 -1.01 -6.24
N GLY A 10 -9.13 -1.56 -5.36
CA GLY A 10 -8.81 -2.97 -5.26
C GLY A 10 -7.65 -3.39 -6.16
N ILE A 11 -6.45 -3.47 -5.58
CA ILE A 11 -5.21 -3.74 -6.33
C ILE A 11 -5.24 -5.09 -7.04
N ARG A 12 -5.78 -6.14 -6.40
CA ARG A 12 -5.90 -7.48 -6.99
C ARG A 12 -6.80 -7.47 -8.22
N ALA A 13 -7.92 -6.75 -8.16
CA ALA A 13 -8.85 -6.64 -9.27
C ALA A 13 -8.24 -5.81 -10.42
N GLY A 14 -7.52 -4.73 -10.09
CA GLY A 14 -6.78 -3.92 -11.05
C GLY A 14 -5.74 -4.72 -11.82
N LEU A 15 -4.87 -5.44 -11.10
CA LEU A 15 -3.84 -6.30 -11.71
C LEU A 15 -4.45 -7.42 -12.57
N ALA A 16 -5.52 -8.07 -12.10
CA ALA A 16 -6.21 -9.10 -12.87
C ALA A 16 -6.81 -8.57 -14.18
N ARG A 17 -7.42 -7.37 -14.17
CA ARG A 17 -7.96 -6.71 -15.38
C ARG A 17 -6.87 -6.38 -16.39
N ARG A 18 -5.68 -6.02 -15.90
CA ARG A 18 -4.52 -5.66 -16.73
C ARG A 18 -3.72 -6.87 -17.20
N GLY A 19 -3.87 -8.02 -16.53
CA GLY A 19 -3.08 -9.22 -16.80
C GLY A 19 -1.62 -9.08 -16.37
N GLU A 20 -1.30 -8.09 -15.54
CA GLU A 20 0.09 -7.73 -15.18
C GLU A 20 0.36 -8.01 -13.69
N PRO A 21 1.59 -8.41 -13.30
CA PRO A 21 2.00 -8.49 -11.90
C PRO A 21 2.26 -7.10 -11.32
N ILE A 22 2.35 -7.00 -9.98
CA ILE A 22 2.60 -5.72 -9.29
C ILE A 22 3.88 -5.02 -9.76
N SER A 23 4.91 -5.79 -10.11
CA SER A 23 6.20 -5.25 -10.60
C SER A 23 6.06 -4.49 -11.91
N GLU A 24 5.17 -4.94 -12.79
CA GLU A 24 4.90 -4.30 -14.08
C GLU A 24 4.05 -3.03 -13.88
N LEU A 25 3.05 -3.09 -12.99
CA LEU A 25 2.29 -1.89 -12.59
C LEU A 25 3.23 -0.80 -12.04
N LEU A 26 4.12 -1.16 -11.11
CA LEU A 26 5.08 -0.21 -10.52
C LEU A 26 6.05 0.37 -11.58
N ALA A 27 6.52 -0.46 -12.52
CA ALA A 27 7.37 0.01 -13.62
C ALA A 27 6.63 0.99 -14.54
N ASN A 28 5.36 0.70 -14.86
CA ASN A 28 4.51 1.53 -15.72
C ASN A 28 4.14 2.88 -15.09
N LEU A 29 4.06 2.96 -13.76
CA LEU A 29 3.81 4.20 -13.03
C LEU A 29 5.03 5.16 -13.03
N ARG A 30 6.24 4.66 -13.37
CA ARG A 30 7.48 5.44 -13.52
C ARG A 30 7.80 6.34 -12.32
N ALA A 31 7.49 5.87 -11.11
CA ALA A 31 7.72 6.60 -9.87
C ALA A 31 8.78 5.92 -9.00
N ASP A 32 9.29 6.64 -8.01
CA ASP A 32 10.21 6.11 -6.99
C ASP A 32 9.49 5.79 -5.69
N ILE A 33 8.42 6.54 -5.39
CA ILE A 33 7.49 6.27 -4.29
C ILE A 33 6.08 6.20 -4.86
N VAL A 34 5.36 5.12 -4.57
CA VAL A 34 3.97 4.90 -5.02
C VAL A 34 3.07 4.69 -3.81
N CYS A 35 2.16 5.61 -3.60
CA CYS A 35 1.10 5.57 -2.59
C CYS A 35 -0.17 4.99 -3.22
N PHE A 36 -0.52 3.75 -2.87
CA PHE A 36 -1.80 3.15 -3.24
C PHE A 36 -2.83 3.31 -2.13
N GLN A 37 -4.04 3.70 -2.53
CA GLN A 37 -5.24 3.74 -1.68
C GLN A 37 -6.26 2.70 -2.13
N GLU A 38 -7.16 2.34 -1.22
CA GLU A 38 -8.21 1.36 -1.46
C GLU A 38 -7.66 0.02 -2.01
N THR A 39 -6.58 -0.48 -1.41
CA THR A 39 -5.93 -1.72 -1.85
C THR A 39 -6.86 -2.92 -1.77
N LYS A 40 -7.84 -2.90 -0.86
CA LYS A 40 -8.79 -3.99 -0.54
C LYS A 40 -8.08 -5.30 -0.21
N LEU A 41 -6.90 -5.20 0.38
CA LEU A 41 -6.13 -6.34 0.85
C LEU A 41 -6.34 -6.55 2.35
N THR A 42 -6.29 -7.81 2.76
CA THR A 42 -6.12 -8.20 4.16
C THR A 42 -4.68 -8.58 4.44
N ARG A 43 -4.33 -8.69 5.73
CA ARG A 43 -3.03 -9.21 6.15
C ARG A 43 -2.77 -10.63 5.63
N ALA A 44 -3.81 -11.45 5.50
CA ALA A 44 -3.71 -12.81 4.96
C ALA A 44 -3.41 -12.81 3.45
N ASP A 45 -4.03 -11.90 2.69
CA ASP A 45 -3.77 -11.75 1.26
C ASP A 45 -2.29 -11.49 1.01
N VAL A 46 -1.68 -10.56 1.74
CA VAL A 46 -0.27 -10.19 1.51
C VAL A 46 0.69 -11.34 1.85
N ASN A 47 0.40 -12.12 2.89
CA ASN A 47 1.21 -13.29 3.24
C ASN A 47 1.14 -14.40 2.19
N ASN A 48 -0.01 -14.52 1.50
CA ASN A 48 -0.25 -15.58 0.52
C ASN A 48 0.12 -15.14 -0.92
N LEU A 49 0.19 -13.84 -1.18
CA LEU A 49 0.41 -13.28 -2.52
C LEU A 49 1.89 -12.88 -2.70
N ARG A 50 2.74 -13.88 -2.99
CA ARG A 50 4.12 -13.63 -3.46
C ARG A 50 4.17 -12.68 -4.69
N ARG A 51 3.10 -12.60 -5.47
CA ARG A 51 2.96 -11.75 -6.67
C ARG A 51 2.48 -10.32 -6.41
N ILE A 52 2.08 -9.99 -5.18
CA ILE A 52 1.59 -8.64 -4.82
C ILE A 52 2.41 -8.04 -3.68
N GLY A 53 2.91 -8.87 -2.76
CA GLY A 53 3.65 -8.39 -1.60
C GLY A 53 5.08 -7.92 -1.88
N SER A 54 5.84 -8.63 -2.72
CA SER A 54 7.26 -8.33 -2.95
C SER A 54 7.52 -8.13 -4.44
N ALA A 55 7.70 -6.87 -4.83
CA ALA A 55 8.33 -6.52 -6.09
C ALA A 55 9.83 -6.40 -5.85
N GLU A 56 10.64 -7.08 -6.66
CA GLU A 56 12.09 -7.02 -6.55
C GLU A 56 12.58 -5.56 -6.71
N GLY A 57 13.45 -5.10 -5.82
CA GLY A 57 13.92 -3.72 -5.78
C GLY A 57 12.92 -2.71 -5.19
N TRP A 58 11.86 -3.19 -4.54
CA TRP A 58 10.88 -2.37 -3.84
C TRP A 58 10.64 -2.84 -2.41
N GLU A 59 10.53 -1.87 -1.52
CA GLU A 59 10.03 -2.05 -0.16
C GLU A 59 8.57 -1.62 -0.10
N ALA A 60 7.75 -2.35 0.65
CA ALA A 60 6.32 -2.06 0.77
C ALA A 60 5.87 -2.00 2.24
N PHE A 61 5.04 -1.01 2.54
CA PHE A 61 4.48 -0.72 3.87
C PHE A 61 2.97 -0.66 3.75
N TYR A 62 2.24 -1.41 4.58
CA TYR A 62 0.78 -1.56 4.46
C TYR A 62 0.06 -1.16 5.74
N SER A 63 -1.12 -0.57 5.56
CA SER A 63 -2.15 -0.47 6.57
C SER A 63 -3.39 -1.23 6.12
N PHE A 64 -3.95 -2.06 7.01
CA PHE A 64 -5.07 -2.94 6.68
C PHE A 64 -6.30 -2.58 7.48
N CYS A 65 -7.49 -2.66 6.86
CA CYS A 65 -8.72 -2.62 7.65
C CYS A 65 -8.86 -3.91 8.46
N THR A 66 -9.15 -3.77 9.75
CA THR A 66 -9.39 -4.88 10.68
C THR A 66 -10.88 -5.09 10.98
N LEU A 67 -11.72 -4.07 10.72
CA LEU A 67 -13.19 -4.14 10.91
C LEU A 67 -13.89 -4.98 9.84
N ARG A 68 -13.42 -4.92 8.60
CA ARG A 68 -14.04 -5.59 7.45
C ARG A 68 -12.95 -6.15 6.54
N GLY A 69 -13.05 -7.44 6.23
CA GLY A 69 -12.14 -8.09 5.28
C GLY A 69 -12.23 -7.45 3.89
N ALA A 70 -11.08 -7.27 3.25
CA ALA A 70 -10.94 -6.73 1.89
C ALA A 70 -11.69 -5.39 1.66
N TYR A 71 -11.62 -4.49 2.65
CA TYR A 71 -12.17 -3.14 2.60
C TYR A 71 -11.06 -2.11 2.86
N SER A 72 -11.13 -0.93 2.23
CA SER A 72 -10.16 0.15 2.42
C SER A 72 -8.72 -0.33 2.18
N GLY A 73 -7.77 0.05 3.03
CA GLY A 73 -6.38 -0.38 3.01
C GLY A 73 -5.51 0.54 2.17
N THR A 74 -4.32 0.85 2.68
CA THR A 74 -3.33 1.72 2.04
C THR A 74 -1.99 0.99 1.97
N ALA A 75 -1.21 1.27 0.94
CA ALA A 75 0.12 0.71 0.76
C ALA A 75 1.08 1.72 0.14
N THR A 76 2.26 1.88 0.74
CA THR A 76 3.33 2.71 0.20
C THR A 76 4.45 1.82 -0.29
N TYR A 77 4.79 1.92 -1.58
CA TYR A 77 5.93 1.23 -2.20
C TYR A 77 7.06 2.22 -2.41
N CYS A 78 8.26 1.87 -1.98
CA CYS A 78 9.48 2.66 -2.12
C CYS A 78 10.50 1.87 -2.93
N ARG A 79 10.97 2.44 -4.04
CA ARG A 79 12.01 1.83 -4.85
C ARG A 79 13.32 1.90 -4.09
N SER A 80 13.89 0.75 -3.75
CA SER A 80 15.06 0.65 -2.85
C SER A 80 16.28 1.41 -3.37
N ALA A 81 16.42 1.55 -4.69
CA ALA A 81 17.50 2.31 -5.32
C ALA A 81 17.35 3.84 -5.23
N ALA A 82 16.14 4.33 -4.96
CA ALA A 82 15.83 5.76 -4.86
C ALA A 82 15.66 6.22 -3.41
N THR A 83 15.00 5.41 -2.58
CA THR A 83 14.79 5.74 -1.17
C THR A 83 14.51 4.51 -0.32
N GLN A 84 15.02 4.53 0.90
CA GLN A 84 14.69 3.58 1.96
C GLN A 84 14.16 4.39 3.15
N PRO A 85 12.89 4.21 3.56
CA PRO A 85 12.38 4.92 4.72
C PRO A 85 13.15 4.56 5.99
N VAL A 86 13.57 5.54 6.79
CA VAL A 86 14.25 5.35 8.08
C VAL A 86 13.31 4.83 9.16
N SER A 87 12.01 5.16 9.04
CA SER A 87 10.96 4.60 9.89
C SER A 87 9.63 4.55 9.13
N ALA A 88 8.71 3.72 9.59
CA ALA A 88 7.37 3.62 9.03
C ALA A 88 6.36 3.20 10.11
N GLU A 89 5.16 3.77 10.05
CA GLU A 89 4.08 3.43 10.97
C GLU A 89 2.69 3.36 10.32
N GLU A 90 1.77 2.71 11.03
CA GLU A 90 0.41 2.39 10.61
C GLU A 90 -0.54 3.24 11.44
N GLY A 91 -1.51 3.88 10.78
CA GLY A 91 -2.53 4.66 11.45
C GLY A 91 -2.11 6.09 11.80
N LEU A 92 -3.08 6.84 12.27
CA LEU A 92 -3.02 8.24 12.62
C LEU A 92 -3.11 8.45 14.14
N ALA A 93 -3.95 7.71 14.85
CA ALA A 93 -4.29 7.96 16.24
C ALA A 93 -3.38 7.27 17.27
N GLY A 94 -2.37 6.51 16.82
CA GLY A 94 -1.40 5.87 17.71
C GLY A 94 -1.92 4.67 18.50
N THR A 95 -3.11 4.15 18.14
CA THR A 95 -3.72 2.99 18.81
C THR A 95 -3.16 1.66 18.31
N ILE A 96 -2.58 1.63 17.10
CA ILE A 96 -1.92 0.44 16.55
C ILE A 96 -0.52 0.31 17.13
N PRO A 97 -0.17 -0.79 17.82
CA PRO A 97 1.17 -0.97 18.39
C PRO A 97 2.27 -0.89 17.34
N LEU A 98 3.35 -0.17 17.67
CA LEU A 98 4.53 -0.11 16.81
C LEU A 98 5.18 -1.49 16.69
N ARG A 99 5.63 -1.80 15.48
CA ARG A 99 6.42 -2.99 15.20
C ARG A 99 7.88 -2.72 15.58
N SER A 100 8.53 -3.73 16.14
CA SER A 100 9.97 -3.72 16.39
C SER A 100 10.58 -5.04 15.99
N SER A 101 11.88 -5.00 15.72
CA SER A 101 12.73 -6.17 15.51
C SER A 101 14.13 -5.90 16.11
N PRO A 102 14.95 -6.94 16.35
CA PRO A 102 16.33 -6.72 16.82
C PRO A 102 17.16 -5.83 15.90
N ALA A 103 16.89 -5.85 14.59
CA ALA A 103 17.56 -5.02 13.59
C ALA A 103 16.95 -3.62 13.41
N SER A 104 15.72 -3.41 13.90
CA SER A 104 14.98 -2.14 13.82
C SER A 104 14.13 -2.01 15.10
N PRO A 105 14.66 -1.42 16.18
CA PRO A 105 13.91 -1.12 17.39
C PRO A 105 12.66 -0.28 17.06
N ALA A 106 11.66 -0.28 17.95
CA ALA A 106 10.52 0.62 17.79
C ALA A 106 11.04 2.06 17.82
N ALA A 107 10.91 2.77 16.71
CA ALA A 107 11.18 4.20 16.65
C ALA A 107 10.13 4.96 17.47
N ALA A 108 10.41 6.20 17.87
CA ALA A 108 9.37 7.10 18.34
C ALA A 108 8.32 7.29 17.22
N ARG A 109 7.05 7.45 17.59
CA ARG A 109 5.99 7.75 16.62
C ARG A 109 6.22 9.12 15.98
N LEU A 110 5.87 9.27 14.71
CA LEU A 110 6.15 10.47 13.94
C LEU A 110 5.11 11.55 14.24
N GLY A 111 5.50 12.61 14.95
CA GLY A 111 4.57 13.70 15.30
C GLY A 111 3.44 13.26 16.22
N PHE A 112 3.74 12.38 17.18
CA PHE A 112 2.76 11.90 18.16
C PHE A 112 3.40 11.82 19.54
N SER A 113 2.69 12.33 20.54
CA SER A 113 2.97 12.11 21.96
C SER A 113 1.66 11.71 22.65
N SER A 114 1.68 10.66 23.47
CA SER A 114 0.49 10.21 24.22
C SER A 114 0.04 11.24 25.25
N ASP A 115 0.97 12.09 25.71
CA ASP A 115 0.71 13.08 26.75
C ASP A 115 0.21 14.42 26.18
N ASP A 116 0.06 14.51 24.86
CA ASP A 116 -0.47 15.70 24.20
C ASP A 116 -1.96 15.90 24.54
N PRO A 117 -2.36 17.05 25.13
CA PRO A 117 -3.75 17.33 25.48
C PRO A 117 -4.72 17.26 24.30
N PHE A 118 -4.25 17.40 23.06
CA PHE A 118 -5.08 17.28 21.85
C PHE A 118 -5.92 16.01 21.83
N TRP A 119 -5.35 14.88 22.27
CA TRP A 119 -6.02 13.58 22.22
C TRP A 119 -7.24 13.47 23.14
N SER A 120 -7.32 14.30 24.18
CA SER A 120 -8.45 14.32 25.12
C SER A 120 -9.78 14.75 24.51
N LYS A 121 -9.77 15.29 23.27
CA LYS A 121 -10.97 15.65 22.50
C LYS A 121 -11.74 14.43 21.99
N PHE A 122 -11.09 13.27 21.92
CA PHE A 122 -11.63 12.05 21.34
C PHE A 122 -11.78 10.97 22.41
N THR A 123 -12.80 10.15 22.26
CA THR A 123 -12.94 8.91 22.99
C THR A 123 -11.96 7.84 22.46
N GLU A 124 -11.66 6.84 23.29
CA GLU A 124 -10.82 5.71 22.88
C GLU A 124 -11.42 4.95 21.67
N ASP A 125 -12.74 4.81 21.63
CA ASP A 125 -13.47 4.17 20.52
C ASP A 125 -13.32 4.96 19.21
N GLU A 126 -13.35 6.30 19.25
CA GLU A 126 -13.15 7.14 18.08
C GLU A 126 -11.73 7.03 17.52
N LEU A 127 -10.73 7.11 18.40
CA LEU A 127 -9.31 6.95 18.03
C LEU A 127 -9.05 5.55 17.46
N THR A 128 -9.61 4.53 18.09
CA THR A 128 -9.51 3.14 17.63
C THR A 128 -10.19 2.96 16.27
N ALA A 129 -11.37 3.56 16.06
CA ALA A 129 -12.09 3.48 14.79
C ALA A 129 -11.32 4.16 13.63
N ILE A 130 -10.55 5.21 13.90
CA ILE A 130 -9.67 5.87 12.92
C ILE A 130 -8.63 4.89 12.40
N ASP A 131 -7.90 4.24 13.30
CA ASP A 131 -6.77 3.39 12.94
C ASP A 131 -7.20 2.01 12.39
N GLN A 132 -8.31 1.44 12.87
CA GLN A 132 -8.77 0.11 12.46
C GLN A 132 -9.28 0.01 11.01
N GLN A 133 -9.36 1.12 10.27
CA GLN A 133 -9.86 1.15 8.89
C GLN A 133 -8.78 1.16 7.83
N GLY A 134 -7.50 1.07 8.19
CA GLY A 134 -6.44 0.90 7.20
C GLY A 134 -6.16 2.14 6.34
N ARG A 135 -6.45 3.34 6.86
CA ARG A 135 -6.60 4.57 6.06
C ARG A 135 -5.35 5.41 5.93
N CYS A 136 -4.28 5.09 6.66
CA CYS A 136 -3.03 5.82 6.54
C CYS A 136 -1.83 4.92 6.81
N VAL A 137 -0.83 5.03 5.93
CA VAL A 137 0.54 4.58 6.17
C VAL A 137 1.43 5.80 6.18
N ILE A 138 2.40 5.85 7.10
CA ILE A 138 3.32 6.96 7.23
C ILE A 138 4.75 6.44 7.07
N THR A 139 5.55 7.08 6.23
CA THR A 139 6.96 6.73 5.99
C THR A 139 7.84 7.95 6.20
N ASP A 140 8.87 7.82 7.03
CA ASP A 140 9.90 8.85 7.22
C ASP A 140 11.06 8.57 6.27
N HIS A 141 11.37 9.50 5.38
CA HIS A 141 12.47 9.41 4.41
C HIS A 141 13.71 10.20 4.84
N GLY A 142 13.75 10.72 6.07
CA GLY A 142 14.77 11.64 6.54
C GLY A 142 14.46 13.08 6.11
N ALA A 143 14.52 13.34 4.81
CA ALA A 143 14.26 14.66 4.23
C ALA A 143 12.80 15.14 4.40
N PHE A 144 11.84 14.22 4.40
CA PHE A 144 10.43 14.49 4.61
C PHE A 144 9.71 13.29 5.23
N VAL A 145 8.56 13.55 5.83
CA VAL A 145 7.61 12.53 6.30
C VAL A 145 6.43 12.49 5.34
N LEU A 146 6.12 11.31 4.82
CA LEU A 146 5.05 11.08 3.85
C LEU A 146 3.86 10.38 4.51
N PHE A 147 2.69 10.99 4.41
CA PHE A 147 1.40 10.40 4.75
C PHE A 147 0.72 9.91 3.48
N ASN A 148 0.50 8.60 3.38
CA ASN A 148 -0.33 8.00 2.34
C ASN A 148 -1.78 7.88 2.85
N LEU A 149 -2.64 8.79 2.44
CA LEU A 149 -3.99 8.98 2.98
C LEU A 149 -5.08 8.34 2.10
N TYR A 150 -6.02 7.64 2.73
CA TYR A 150 -7.30 7.27 2.12
C TYR A 150 -8.47 7.72 3.01
N ALA A 151 -8.94 8.95 2.78
CA ALA A 151 -10.03 9.52 3.55
C ALA A 151 -11.38 8.86 3.22
N PRO A 152 -12.36 8.87 4.14
CA PRO A 152 -13.65 8.24 3.90
C PRO A 152 -14.48 8.99 2.85
N ALA A 153 -14.99 8.28 1.84
CA ALA A 153 -15.99 8.79 0.91
C ALA A 153 -17.34 8.97 1.62
N VAL A 154 -17.68 10.23 1.95
CA VAL A 154 -18.97 10.60 2.56
C VAL A 154 -19.57 11.77 1.79
N THR A 155 -20.68 11.50 1.11
CA THR A 155 -21.41 12.49 0.30
C THR A 155 -22.44 13.25 1.11
N ASP A 156 -23.14 12.59 2.04
CA ASP A 156 -24.16 13.17 2.90
C ASP A 156 -23.58 13.59 4.25
N VAL A 157 -23.63 14.89 4.56
CA VAL A 157 -23.15 15.45 5.83
C VAL A 157 -23.96 15.01 7.04
N LEU A 158 -25.21 14.58 6.83
CA LEU A 158 -26.07 14.03 7.87
C LEU A 158 -25.77 12.56 8.15
N SER A 159 -24.88 11.94 7.36
CA SER A 159 -24.43 10.58 7.60
C SER A 159 -23.73 10.46 8.96
N PRO A 160 -23.99 9.40 9.75
CA PRO A 160 -23.23 9.13 10.97
C PRO A 160 -21.74 8.85 10.70
N ARG A 161 -21.34 8.66 9.44
CA ARG A 161 -19.93 8.55 9.04
C ARG A 161 -19.23 9.89 8.83
N PHE A 162 -19.97 11.00 8.75
CA PHE A 162 -19.37 12.31 8.52
C PHE A 162 -18.53 12.79 9.72
N PRO A 163 -18.97 12.64 11.00
CA PRO A 163 -18.10 12.94 12.15
C PRO A 163 -16.79 12.15 12.12
N TYR A 164 -16.86 10.85 11.78
CA TYR A 164 -15.66 10.02 11.60
C TYR A 164 -14.69 10.58 10.54
N LYS A 165 -15.22 11.05 9.39
CA LYS A 165 -14.43 11.71 8.35
C LYS A 165 -13.72 12.96 8.90
N MET A 166 -14.43 13.79 9.65
CA MET A 166 -13.87 15.01 10.25
C MET A 166 -12.82 14.71 11.34
N HIS A 167 -13.06 13.75 12.24
CA HIS A 167 -12.08 13.36 13.26
C HIS A 167 -10.78 12.85 12.62
N LEU A 168 -10.89 12.06 11.55
CA LEU A 168 -9.71 11.60 10.80
C LEU A 168 -8.89 12.77 10.25
N TYR A 169 -9.55 13.80 9.72
CA TYR A 169 -8.89 15.00 9.23
C TYR A 169 -8.25 15.85 10.34
N GLU A 170 -8.92 16.00 11.48
CA GLU A 170 -8.38 16.71 12.62
C GLU A 170 -7.11 16.04 13.16
N VAL A 171 -7.14 14.70 13.31
CA VAL A 171 -5.97 13.93 13.74
C VAL A 171 -4.84 14.01 12.70
N LEU A 172 -5.16 13.89 11.41
CA LEU A 172 -4.18 14.04 10.33
C LEU A 172 -3.48 15.40 10.40
N LYS A 173 -4.26 16.48 10.49
CA LYS A 173 -3.73 17.84 10.56
C LYS A 173 -2.85 18.02 11.80
N HIS A 174 -3.31 17.58 12.97
CA HIS A 174 -2.56 17.71 14.21
C HIS A 174 -1.17 17.05 14.11
N ARG A 175 -1.12 15.84 13.55
CA ARG A 175 0.15 15.13 13.35
C ARG A 175 1.08 15.83 12.39
N ALA A 176 0.54 16.35 11.30
CA ALA A 176 1.30 17.18 10.38
C ALA A 176 1.84 18.45 11.07
N ASP A 177 1.00 19.17 11.82
CA ASP A 177 1.38 20.39 12.53
C ASP A 177 2.50 20.13 13.55
N VAL A 178 2.42 19.04 14.33
CA VAL A 178 3.49 18.65 15.27
C VAL A 178 4.80 18.36 14.54
N LEU A 179 4.75 17.66 13.40
CA LEU A 179 5.94 17.40 12.59
C LEU A 179 6.56 18.70 12.06
N LEU A 180 5.74 19.58 11.49
CA LEU A 180 6.17 20.90 10.99
C LEU A 180 6.80 21.73 12.11
N ALA A 181 6.16 21.78 13.29
CA ALA A 181 6.65 22.49 14.47
C ALA A 181 7.98 21.91 15.00
N SER A 182 8.22 20.62 14.78
CA SER A 182 9.49 19.95 15.10
C SER A 182 10.59 20.13 14.02
N GLY A 183 10.35 20.97 13.01
CA GLY A 183 11.32 21.22 11.94
C GLY A 183 11.32 20.17 10.82
N ARG A 184 10.29 19.32 10.73
CA ARG A 184 10.18 18.29 9.69
C ARG A 184 9.31 18.76 8.53
N SER A 185 9.74 18.47 7.31
CA SER A 185 8.95 18.66 6.10
C SER A 185 7.91 17.53 5.95
N VAL A 186 6.68 17.86 5.56
CA VAL A 186 5.57 16.91 5.44
C VAL A 186 5.02 16.85 4.01
N VAL A 187 4.85 15.63 3.47
CA VAL A 187 4.05 15.34 2.28
C VAL A 187 2.77 14.62 2.70
N ILE A 188 1.61 15.04 2.22
CA ILE A 188 0.36 14.28 2.33
C ILE A 188 -0.11 13.94 0.93
N ALA A 189 -0.04 12.67 0.56
CA ALA A 189 -0.42 12.17 -0.75
C ALA A 189 -1.57 11.18 -0.60
N GLY A 190 -2.65 11.34 -1.38
CA GLY A 190 -3.76 10.41 -1.27
C GLY A 190 -5.08 10.89 -1.83
N ASP A 191 -6.08 10.03 -1.65
CA ASP A 191 -7.47 10.30 -1.92
C ASP A 191 -8.08 10.98 -0.69
N PHE A 192 -8.28 12.30 -0.79
CA PHE A 192 -8.91 13.08 0.26
C PHE A 192 -10.43 12.95 0.22
N ASN A 193 -11.04 12.39 -0.81
CA ASN A 193 -12.50 12.33 -0.95
C ASN A 193 -13.19 13.70 -0.76
N ILE A 194 -12.52 14.76 -1.21
CA ILE A 194 -12.98 16.15 -1.18
C ILE A 194 -12.65 16.79 -2.53
N ALA A 195 -13.64 17.37 -3.19
CA ALA A 195 -13.43 18.34 -4.27
C ALA A 195 -13.58 19.74 -3.65
N PRO A 196 -12.47 20.45 -3.32
CA PRO A 196 -12.52 21.61 -2.45
C PRO A 196 -13.15 22.83 -3.14
N LYS A 197 -12.90 23.02 -4.44
CA LYS A 197 -13.40 24.17 -5.21
C LYS A 197 -14.40 23.76 -6.31
N PRO A 198 -15.22 24.72 -6.79
CA PRO A 198 -16.01 24.57 -8.03
C PRO A 198 -15.25 23.92 -9.17
N ILE A 199 -14.06 24.44 -9.49
CA ILE A 199 -13.24 23.96 -10.62
C ILE A 199 -12.83 22.49 -10.53
N ASP A 200 -12.83 21.92 -9.32
CA ASP A 200 -12.45 20.53 -9.05
C ASP A 200 -13.61 19.54 -9.27
N HIS A 201 -14.73 19.97 -9.85
CA HIS A 201 -15.88 19.11 -10.17
C HIS A 201 -16.45 19.41 -11.58
N CYS A 202 -16.96 18.39 -12.28
CA CYS A 202 -17.48 18.56 -13.65
C CYS A 202 -18.71 19.47 -13.80
N ASP A 203 -19.50 19.62 -12.74
CA ASP A 203 -20.69 20.48 -12.72
C ASP A 203 -20.39 21.96 -12.38
N TRP A 204 -19.12 22.36 -12.38
CA TRP A 204 -18.65 23.72 -12.04
C TRP A 204 -19.36 24.84 -12.80
N HIS A 205 -19.80 24.58 -14.04
CA HIS A 205 -20.45 25.55 -14.94
C HIS A 205 -21.95 25.27 -15.16
N LYS A 206 -22.47 24.11 -14.73
CA LYS A 206 -23.82 23.62 -15.10
C LYS A 206 -24.87 23.75 -14.02
N SER A 207 -24.49 24.23 -12.85
CA SER A 207 -25.41 24.37 -11.72
C SER A 207 -25.83 25.84 -11.62
N SER A 208 -27.13 26.10 -11.46
CA SER A 208 -27.60 27.42 -11.04
C SER A 208 -26.85 27.84 -9.77
N ALA A 209 -26.72 29.15 -9.50
CA ALA A 209 -26.09 29.62 -8.26
C ALA A 209 -26.62 28.88 -7.01
N ALA A 210 -27.91 28.54 -6.98
CA ALA A 210 -28.53 27.73 -5.93
C ALA A 210 -28.05 26.26 -5.86
N ARG A 211 -27.74 25.60 -6.98
CA ARG A 211 -27.16 24.23 -6.96
C ARG A 211 -25.67 24.24 -6.65
N GLN A 212 -24.93 25.27 -7.08
CA GLN A 212 -23.54 25.47 -6.67
C GLN A 212 -23.47 25.69 -5.17
N ALA A 213 -24.31 26.59 -4.66
CA ALA A 213 -24.52 26.80 -3.24
C ALA A 213 -24.85 25.48 -2.52
N HIS A 214 -25.79 24.69 -3.00
CA HIS A 214 -26.10 23.41 -2.33
C HIS A 214 -24.95 22.38 -2.37
N PHE A 215 -24.16 22.34 -3.45
CA PHE A 215 -23.05 21.39 -3.52
C PHE A 215 -21.86 21.86 -2.67
N TYR A 216 -21.56 23.16 -2.63
CA TYR A 216 -20.36 23.74 -1.99
C TYR A 216 -20.59 24.33 -0.61
N ASP A 217 -21.75 24.94 -0.35
CA ASP A 217 -22.05 25.59 0.92
C ASP A 217 -22.38 24.54 1.99
N ASN A 218 -22.09 24.88 3.25
CA ASN A 218 -22.34 24.04 4.42
C ASN A 218 -21.66 22.67 4.36
N ARG A 219 -20.43 22.63 3.82
CA ARG A 219 -19.57 21.45 3.76
C ARG A 219 -18.34 21.62 4.65
N PRO A 220 -18.39 21.20 5.93
CA PRO A 220 -17.27 21.35 6.86
C PRO A 220 -15.97 20.71 6.38
N ASP A 221 -16.05 19.64 5.58
CA ASP A 221 -14.89 18.96 5.02
C ASP A 221 -14.18 19.80 3.94
N ARG A 222 -14.92 20.56 3.15
CA ARG A 222 -14.34 21.49 2.16
C ARG A 222 -13.75 22.72 2.82
N GLU A 223 -14.46 23.30 3.79
CA GLU A 223 -13.95 24.42 4.58
C GLU A 223 -12.65 24.04 5.31
N TRP A 224 -12.60 22.84 5.89
CA TRP A 224 -11.40 22.30 6.51
C TRP A 224 -10.25 22.17 5.50
N PHE A 225 -10.51 21.61 4.31
CA PHE A 225 -9.47 21.44 3.30
C PHE A 225 -8.94 22.78 2.78
N LEU A 226 -9.82 23.75 2.54
CA LEU A 226 -9.40 25.09 2.12
C LEU A 226 -8.50 25.76 3.18
N LYS A 227 -8.82 25.63 4.47
CA LYS A 227 -7.99 26.12 5.58
C LYS A 227 -6.69 25.34 5.78
N LEU A 228 -6.58 24.13 5.21
CA LEU A 228 -5.32 23.37 5.21
C LEU A 228 -4.33 23.99 4.21
N LEU A 229 -4.83 24.57 3.12
CA LEU A 229 -4.02 25.12 2.04
C LEU A 229 -3.50 26.53 2.33
N GLN A 230 -2.35 26.89 1.74
CA GLN A 230 -1.73 28.22 1.81
C GLN A 230 -2.68 29.35 1.41
N GLU A 231 -3.51 29.15 0.40
CA GLU A 231 -4.53 30.12 -0.01
C GLU A 231 -5.58 30.42 1.07
N GLY A 232 -5.82 29.46 1.96
CA GLY A 232 -6.75 29.58 3.08
C GLY A 232 -6.04 29.86 4.41
N GLY A 233 -4.76 30.25 4.36
CA GLY A 233 -3.93 30.54 5.53
C GLY A 233 -3.35 29.30 6.21
N GLY A 234 -3.42 28.13 5.61
CA GLY A 234 -2.78 26.91 6.10
C GLY A 234 -1.34 26.73 5.61
N PRO A 235 -0.61 25.71 6.11
CA PRO A 235 0.80 25.53 5.74
C PRO A 235 1.00 24.76 4.42
N PHE A 236 -0.03 24.10 3.89
CA PHE A 236 0.13 23.17 2.77
C PHE A 236 -0.06 23.80 1.40
N LEU A 237 0.83 23.49 0.47
CA LEU A 237 0.69 23.80 -0.94
C LEU A 237 0.08 22.61 -1.70
N ASP A 238 -0.95 22.87 -2.52
CA ASP A 238 -1.44 21.93 -3.53
C ASP A 238 -0.46 21.92 -4.72
N THR A 239 0.34 20.86 -4.85
CA THR A 239 1.40 20.82 -5.86
C THR A 239 0.86 20.85 -7.28
N TYR A 240 -0.33 20.30 -7.56
CA TYR A 240 -0.92 20.42 -8.89
C TYR A 240 -1.22 21.89 -9.22
N ARG A 241 -1.90 22.60 -8.32
CA ARG A 241 -2.27 24.00 -8.58
C ARG A 241 -1.08 24.97 -8.55
N ALA A 242 0.06 24.56 -8.01
CA ALA A 242 1.30 25.33 -8.10
C ALA A 242 1.96 25.32 -9.49
N PHE A 243 1.69 24.29 -10.30
CA PHE A 243 2.31 24.09 -11.63
C PHE A 243 1.33 24.23 -12.80
N HIS A 244 0.03 24.31 -12.51
CA HIS A 244 -1.03 24.38 -13.51
C HIS A 244 -1.85 25.66 -13.35
N PRO A 245 -2.33 26.28 -14.44
CA PRO A 245 -3.12 27.50 -14.37
C PRO A 245 -4.29 27.40 -13.36
N PRO A 246 -4.57 28.48 -12.62
CA PRO A 246 -5.63 28.48 -11.61
C PRO A 246 -7.03 28.27 -12.20
N ASP A 247 -7.19 28.58 -13.49
CA ASP A 247 -8.40 28.40 -14.30
C ASP A 247 -8.37 27.13 -15.15
N GLU A 248 -7.39 26.24 -14.96
CA GLU A 248 -7.37 24.96 -15.67
C GLU A 248 -8.52 24.05 -15.18
N HIS A 249 -9.49 23.86 -16.06
CA HIS A 249 -10.65 22.99 -15.87
C HIS A 249 -10.35 21.55 -16.29
N TYR A 250 -11.25 20.62 -15.95
CA TYR A 250 -11.23 19.23 -16.42
C TYR A 250 -10.09 18.33 -15.89
N ALA A 251 -9.30 18.86 -14.95
CA ALA A 251 -8.26 18.18 -14.18
C ALA A 251 -8.82 17.20 -13.13
N TYR A 252 -9.61 16.22 -13.56
CA TYR A 252 -10.28 15.27 -12.66
C TYR A 252 -9.44 14.02 -12.44
N THR A 253 -9.62 13.40 -11.27
CA THR A 253 -8.89 12.21 -10.86
C THR A 253 -9.80 11.02 -10.60
N VAL A 254 -11.12 11.23 -10.46
CA VAL A 254 -12.12 10.15 -10.28
C VAL A 254 -13.33 10.33 -11.18
N TRP A 255 -13.87 9.21 -11.67
CA TRP A 255 -15.07 9.17 -12.51
C TRP A 255 -16.00 8.02 -12.15
N ASN A 256 -17.31 8.29 -12.15
CA ASN A 256 -18.31 7.24 -11.93
C ASN A 256 -18.30 6.23 -13.09
N GLN A 257 -17.97 4.98 -12.78
CA GLN A 257 -17.91 3.89 -13.78
C GLN A 257 -19.29 3.47 -14.30
N ALA A 258 -20.33 3.50 -13.47
CA ALA A 258 -21.66 3.05 -13.84
C ALA A 258 -22.29 3.91 -14.94
N THR A 259 -21.91 5.19 -15.00
CA THR A 259 -22.37 6.14 -16.04
C THR A 259 -21.35 6.36 -17.15
N ASN A 260 -20.26 5.59 -17.17
CA ASN A 260 -19.13 5.73 -18.09
C ASN A 260 -18.60 7.18 -18.16
N ALA A 261 -18.58 7.86 -17.00
CA ALA A 261 -18.45 9.30 -16.90
C ALA A 261 -17.12 9.84 -17.47
N ARG A 262 -16.06 9.05 -17.38
CA ARG A 262 -14.72 9.34 -17.95
C ARG A 262 -14.79 9.50 -19.47
N LYS A 263 -15.35 8.51 -20.16
CA LYS A 263 -15.45 8.50 -21.64
C LYS A 263 -16.56 9.39 -22.16
N SER A 264 -17.66 9.53 -21.41
CA SER A 264 -18.86 10.24 -21.84
C SER A 264 -18.76 11.77 -21.66
N GLY A 265 -17.58 12.36 -21.85
CA GLY A 265 -17.35 13.80 -21.71
C GLY A 265 -16.69 14.24 -20.40
N ASN A 266 -15.76 13.43 -19.86
CA ASN A 266 -14.91 13.79 -18.72
C ASN A 266 -15.70 14.33 -17.51
N ARG A 267 -16.76 13.63 -17.11
CA ARG A 267 -17.62 14.02 -15.97
C ARG A 267 -17.05 13.46 -14.66
N GLY A 268 -16.02 14.11 -14.14
CA GLY A 268 -15.32 13.67 -12.93
C GLY A 268 -15.19 14.73 -11.84
N SER A 269 -14.38 14.39 -10.85
CA SER A 269 -13.95 15.27 -9.76
C SER A 269 -12.45 15.12 -9.51
N ARG A 270 -11.78 16.16 -9.01
CA ARG A 270 -10.42 16.08 -8.47
C ARG A 270 -10.51 15.86 -6.97
N VAL A 271 -10.13 14.66 -6.52
CA VAL A 271 -10.17 14.28 -5.10
C VAL A 271 -8.84 13.71 -4.59
N ASP A 272 -7.90 13.45 -5.51
CA ASP A 272 -6.58 12.92 -5.23
C ASP A 272 -5.55 14.06 -5.28
N PHE A 273 -4.78 14.22 -4.21
CA PHE A 273 -3.85 15.35 -4.04
C PHE A 273 -2.49 14.89 -3.56
N ILE A 274 -1.45 15.65 -3.90
CA ILE A 274 -0.15 15.61 -3.24
C ILE A 274 0.10 17.01 -2.68
N LEU A 275 0.03 17.12 -1.36
CA LEU A 275 0.23 18.37 -0.62
C LEU A 275 1.62 18.35 0.01
N VAL A 276 2.31 19.49 -0.01
CA VAL A 276 3.63 19.66 0.63
C VAL A 276 3.60 20.83 1.61
N ALA A 277 4.26 20.69 2.75
CA ALA A 277 4.45 21.76 3.73
C ALA A 277 5.83 21.68 4.37
N GLU A 278 6.40 22.84 4.68
CA GLU A 278 7.68 22.98 5.37
C GLU A 278 7.53 23.70 6.71
N PRO A 279 8.52 23.57 7.62
CA PRO A 279 8.44 24.18 8.96
C PRO A 279 8.14 25.69 8.96
N SER A 280 8.76 26.44 8.04
CA SER A 280 8.55 27.88 7.83
C SER A 280 7.10 28.23 7.45
N ALA A 281 6.35 27.30 6.89
CA ALA A 281 4.97 27.53 6.50
C ALA A 281 4.03 27.71 7.71
N LEU A 282 4.40 27.26 8.92
CA LEU A 282 3.63 27.53 10.14
C LEU A 282 3.72 29.00 10.58
N GLU A 283 4.87 29.65 10.34
CA GLU A 283 5.04 31.08 10.64
C GLU A 283 4.32 31.95 9.60
N ALA A 284 4.36 31.54 8.32
CA ALA A 284 3.67 32.22 7.23
C ALA A 284 2.13 32.03 7.25
N ALA A 285 1.64 31.00 7.91
CA ALA A 285 0.21 30.71 8.09
C ALA A 285 -0.52 31.65 9.08
N GLN A 286 0.18 32.61 9.69
CA GLN A 286 -0.46 33.65 10.50
C GLN A 286 -1.09 34.73 9.59
N PRO A 287 -2.31 35.22 9.89
CA PRO A 287 -3.04 36.12 9.01
C PRO A 287 -2.28 37.42 8.81
N GLN A 288 -1.83 37.66 7.57
CA GLN A 288 -1.41 38.97 7.10
C GLN A 288 -2.60 39.63 6.38
N ASP A 289 -2.95 40.84 6.81
CA ASP A 289 -4.03 41.62 6.19
C ASP A 289 -3.62 42.08 4.78
N GLY A 290 -4.46 41.73 3.80
CA GLY A 290 -4.55 42.44 2.52
C GLY A 290 -3.48 42.07 1.50
N ASP A 291 -3.69 40.96 0.79
CA ASP A 291 -3.66 40.87 -0.68
C ASP A 291 -3.95 39.42 -1.08
N ALA A 292 -4.77 39.22 -2.11
CA ALA A 292 -5.02 37.87 -2.63
C ALA A 292 -3.73 37.37 -3.32
N PRO A 293 -3.13 36.25 -2.91
CA PRO A 293 -1.95 35.76 -3.58
C PRO A 293 -2.31 35.30 -4.99
N VAL A 294 -1.81 36.02 -5.99
CA VAL A 294 -1.81 35.57 -7.38
C VAL A 294 -0.72 34.51 -7.50
N GLN A 295 -1.10 33.23 -7.44
CA GLN A 295 -0.20 32.12 -7.75
C GLN A 295 0.06 32.09 -9.26
N GLN A 296 1.22 32.60 -9.66
CA GLN A 296 1.79 32.25 -10.96
C GLN A 296 2.34 30.82 -10.88
N PRO A 297 2.27 30.04 -11.97
CA PRO A 297 2.92 28.74 -12.00
C PRO A 297 4.41 28.96 -11.69
N ALA A 298 4.89 28.27 -10.65
CA ALA A 298 6.30 28.34 -10.32
C ALA A 298 7.05 27.31 -11.16
N ASP A 299 8.17 27.70 -11.77
CA ASP A 299 9.08 26.75 -12.43
C ASP A 299 9.64 25.70 -11.43
N ALA A 300 9.57 26.03 -10.14
CA ALA A 300 9.95 25.18 -9.03
C ALA A 300 9.25 25.65 -7.74
N VAL A 301 8.82 24.71 -6.89
CA VAL A 301 8.40 24.98 -5.51
C VAL A 301 9.51 24.48 -4.59
N ILE A 302 10.23 25.41 -3.98
CA ILE A 302 11.26 25.10 -3.01
C ILE A 302 10.59 24.85 -1.66
N TRP A 303 10.99 23.77 -1.01
CA TRP A 303 10.64 23.50 0.38
C TRP A 303 11.80 22.81 1.10
N ALA A 304 11.89 22.85 2.43
CA ALA A 304 13.03 22.26 3.15
C ALA A 304 13.28 20.76 2.84
N GLY A 305 12.24 20.03 2.41
CA GLY A 305 12.34 18.64 1.96
C GLY A 305 12.86 18.44 0.52
N GLY A 306 13.02 19.51 -0.26
CA GLY A 306 13.51 19.48 -1.64
C GLY A 306 12.93 20.58 -2.52
N THR A 307 13.03 20.42 -3.83
CA THR A 307 12.42 21.33 -4.81
C THR A 307 11.47 20.52 -5.65
N VAL A 308 10.16 20.77 -5.53
CA VAL A 308 9.20 20.21 -6.49
C VAL A 308 9.47 20.90 -7.82
N THR A 309 9.70 20.14 -8.88
CA THR A 309 10.04 20.67 -10.21
C THR A 309 8.96 20.43 -11.24
N ALA A 310 8.02 19.53 -10.95
CA ALA A 310 6.82 19.33 -11.74
C ALA A 310 5.73 18.61 -10.93
N ALA A 311 4.48 18.79 -11.32
CA ALA A 311 3.36 18.01 -10.81
C ALA A 311 2.35 17.75 -11.93
N GLY A 312 1.56 16.69 -11.83
CA GLY A 312 0.58 16.37 -12.87
C GLY A 312 -0.41 15.27 -12.50
N ILE A 313 -1.35 15.07 -13.41
CA ILE A 313 -2.38 14.02 -13.37
C ILE A 313 -2.20 13.17 -14.62
N ASP A 314 -2.09 11.85 -14.46
CA ASP A 314 -2.05 10.91 -15.59
C ASP A 314 -3.47 10.45 -15.94
N SER A 315 -4.24 11.34 -16.57
CA SER A 315 -5.66 11.13 -16.86
C SER A 315 -5.95 10.02 -17.87
N ASP A 316 -4.93 9.46 -18.52
CA ASP A 316 -5.07 8.36 -19.48
C ASP A 316 -4.78 7.00 -18.84
N PHE A 317 -4.14 6.96 -17.68
CA PHE A 317 -3.85 5.72 -16.97
C PHE A 317 -5.13 5.00 -16.52
N GLN A 318 -5.31 3.77 -16.98
CA GLN A 318 -6.54 2.99 -16.78
C GLN A 318 -6.47 2.07 -15.54
N GLY A 319 -7.44 1.17 -15.37
CA GLY A 319 -7.40 0.09 -14.39
C GLY A 319 -8.05 0.39 -13.04
N SER A 320 -8.42 1.65 -12.78
CA SER A 320 -9.23 2.12 -11.66
C SER A 320 -10.30 3.11 -12.16
N ASP A 321 -11.30 3.42 -11.34
CA ASP A 321 -12.16 4.59 -11.49
C ASP A 321 -11.43 5.90 -11.17
N HIS A 322 -10.28 5.82 -10.52
CA HIS A 322 -9.35 6.93 -10.39
C HIS A 322 -8.23 6.89 -11.45
N CYS A 323 -7.45 7.95 -11.54
CA CYS A 323 -6.16 7.97 -12.21
C CYS A 323 -5.06 8.51 -11.27
N PRO A 324 -3.78 8.23 -11.55
CA PRO A 324 -2.68 8.68 -10.73
C PRO A 324 -2.47 10.19 -10.75
N THR A 325 -2.03 10.73 -9.62
CA THR A 325 -1.43 12.06 -9.50
C THR A 325 0.02 11.93 -9.08
N TRP A 326 0.88 12.84 -9.52
CA TRP A 326 2.33 12.73 -9.29
C TRP A 326 2.99 14.08 -9.11
N MET A 327 4.14 14.07 -8.45
CA MET A 327 5.08 15.18 -8.41
C MET A 327 6.52 14.69 -8.59
N ASP A 328 7.33 15.50 -9.26
CA ASP A 328 8.79 15.35 -9.32
C ASP A 328 9.42 16.27 -8.30
N VAL A 329 10.38 15.74 -7.56
CA VAL A 329 11.13 16.44 -6.52
C VAL A 329 12.62 16.20 -6.64
N GLU A 330 13.40 17.26 -6.60
CA GLU A 330 14.83 17.26 -6.42
C GLU A 330 15.15 17.38 -4.93
N LEU A 331 15.94 16.47 -4.39
CA LEU A 331 16.24 16.44 -2.95
C LEU A 331 17.51 17.25 -2.67
N PRO A 332 17.58 17.98 -1.54
CA PRO A 332 18.70 18.87 -1.25
C PRO A 332 19.95 18.11 -0.81
N GLN A 333 19.78 16.86 -0.38
CA GLN A 333 20.84 15.96 0.09
C GLN A 333 20.53 14.52 -0.33
N GLU A 334 21.57 13.68 -0.35
CA GLU A 334 21.37 12.24 -0.46
C GLU A 334 20.53 11.73 0.71
N LEU A 335 19.56 10.89 0.40
CA LEU A 335 18.74 10.26 1.43
C LEU A 335 19.58 9.30 2.27
N PRO A 336 19.19 9.05 3.53
CA PRO A 336 19.82 8.02 4.34
C PRO A 336 19.87 6.68 3.57
N GLN A 337 21.04 6.05 3.52
CA GLN A 337 21.26 4.74 2.90
C GLN A 337 21.96 3.78 3.86
N GLY A 338 21.84 2.47 3.61
CA GLY A 338 22.59 1.44 4.33
C GLY A 338 22.10 1.16 5.75
N HIS A 339 20.97 1.76 6.17
CA HIS A 339 20.32 1.41 7.42
C HIS A 339 19.41 0.18 7.25
N ALA A 340 19.04 -0.45 8.36
CA ALA A 340 18.06 -1.53 8.33
C ALA A 340 16.69 -1.00 7.88
N THR A 341 15.98 -1.79 7.08
CA THR A 341 14.60 -1.43 6.69
C THR A 341 13.68 -1.51 7.91
N PRO A 342 12.74 -0.55 8.09
CA PRO A 342 11.85 -0.52 9.24
C PRO A 342 11.10 -1.83 9.45
N ALA A 343 10.82 -2.19 10.70
CA ALA A 343 10.14 -3.45 11.08
C ALA A 343 8.74 -3.63 10.44
N MET A 344 8.14 -2.55 9.94
CA MET A 344 6.86 -2.56 9.19
C MET A 344 7.01 -3.06 7.75
N ALA A 345 8.22 -3.02 7.17
CA ALA A 345 8.43 -3.43 5.81
C ALA A 345 8.07 -4.89 5.59
N LEU A 346 7.44 -5.17 4.44
CA LEU A 346 6.88 -6.48 4.19
C LEU A 346 7.93 -7.61 4.18
N GLN A 347 9.18 -7.32 3.83
CA GLN A 347 10.24 -8.32 3.85
C GLN A 347 10.36 -9.04 5.21
N HIS A 348 10.09 -8.34 6.32
CA HIS A 348 10.10 -8.92 7.67
C HIS A 348 8.89 -9.82 7.95
N HIS A 349 7.77 -9.61 7.26
CA HIS A 349 6.58 -10.44 7.38
C HIS A 349 6.75 -11.82 6.72
N THR A 350 7.43 -11.88 5.58
CA THR A 350 7.60 -13.12 4.81
C THR A 350 8.77 -13.99 5.30
N ALA A 351 9.79 -13.40 5.90
CA ALA A 351 10.95 -14.10 6.45
C ALA A 351 10.57 -15.06 7.61
N GLY A 352 9.63 -14.67 8.47
CA GLY A 352 9.17 -15.49 9.61
C GLY A 352 8.47 -16.80 9.17
N GLN A 353 7.87 -16.84 7.98
CA GLN A 353 7.25 -18.05 7.45
C GLN A 353 8.28 -19.01 6.83
N LYS A 354 9.30 -18.49 6.14
CA LYS A 354 10.41 -19.28 5.61
C LYS A 354 11.17 -19.98 6.73
N ASN A 355 11.47 -19.28 7.83
CA ASN A 355 12.18 -19.86 8.97
C ASN A 355 11.41 -21.01 9.64
N LYS A 356 10.07 -20.93 9.71
CA LYS A 356 9.24 -22.05 10.23
C LYS A 356 9.28 -23.28 9.33
N LEU A 357 9.26 -23.10 8.01
CA LEU A 357 9.39 -24.20 7.06
C LEU A 357 10.78 -24.83 7.12
N THR A 358 11.84 -24.02 7.16
CA THR A 358 13.22 -24.49 7.30
C THR A 358 13.43 -25.21 8.63
N ALA A 359 12.92 -24.70 9.74
CA ALA A 359 12.97 -25.36 11.04
C ALA A 359 12.18 -26.69 11.06
N TRP A 360 11.03 -26.75 10.39
CA TRP A 360 10.25 -27.99 10.26
C TRP A 360 11.01 -29.04 9.43
N LEU A 361 11.60 -28.64 8.30
CA LEU A 361 12.43 -29.51 7.46
C LEU A 361 13.68 -30.01 8.20
N GLN A 362 14.32 -29.15 8.99
CA GLN A 362 15.51 -29.49 9.78
C GLN A 362 15.21 -30.40 10.99
N THR A 363 13.99 -30.35 11.54
CA THR A 363 13.60 -31.17 12.70
C THR A 363 13.05 -32.55 12.32
N GLY A 364 12.91 -32.87 11.03
CA GLY A 364 12.48 -34.19 10.55
C GLY A 364 11.10 -34.62 11.07
N SER A 365 10.24 -33.66 11.41
CA SER A 365 9.00 -33.92 12.14
C SER A 365 7.97 -34.65 11.24
N LYS A 366 7.56 -35.87 11.63
CA LYS A 366 6.56 -36.68 10.91
C LYS A 366 5.10 -36.24 11.14
N LYS A 367 4.87 -35.19 11.94
CA LYS A 367 3.52 -34.64 12.13
C LYS A 367 3.20 -33.70 10.97
N PRO A 368 2.06 -33.90 10.27
CA PRO A 368 1.64 -32.97 9.23
C PRO A 368 1.47 -31.57 9.85
N LEU A 369 1.94 -30.54 9.14
CA LEU A 369 1.63 -29.16 9.46
C LEU A 369 0.12 -28.98 9.30
N SER A 370 -0.64 -29.03 10.39
CA SER A 370 -2.06 -28.68 10.37
C SER A 370 -2.20 -27.16 10.26
N GLY A 371 -2.71 -26.68 9.13
CA GLY A 371 -2.93 -25.25 8.87
C GLY A 371 -2.68 -24.85 7.40
N PRO A 372 -2.86 -23.56 7.05
CA PRO A 372 -2.81 -23.06 5.66
C PRO A 372 -1.46 -23.26 4.94
N LEU A 373 -0.43 -23.73 5.65
CA LEU A 373 0.90 -24.06 5.11
C LEU A 373 0.87 -25.16 4.03
N TRP A 374 -0.10 -26.08 4.05
CA TRP A 374 -0.18 -27.13 3.03
C TRP A 374 -0.85 -26.68 1.73
N ARG A 375 -1.76 -25.70 1.79
CA ARG A 375 -2.51 -25.23 0.61
C ARG A 375 -1.68 -24.34 -0.33
N SER A 376 -0.63 -23.67 0.16
CA SER A 376 0.11 -22.70 -0.65
C SER A 376 1.05 -23.30 -1.72
N CYS A 377 1.22 -24.62 -1.75
CA CYS A 377 2.02 -25.30 -2.76
C CYS A 377 1.23 -25.67 -4.03
N TYR A 378 -0.10 -25.64 -3.99
CA TYR A 378 -0.96 -26.07 -5.09
C TYR A 378 -2.10 -25.07 -5.34
N ASP A 379 -1.79 -23.97 -6.01
CA ASP A 379 -2.78 -23.15 -6.70
C ASP A 379 -2.37 -22.98 -8.17
N LEU A 380 -2.47 -24.08 -8.92
CA LEU A 380 -2.61 -24.09 -10.37
C LEU A 380 -4.03 -24.60 -10.68
N ALA A 381 -4.95 -23.66 -10.90
CA ALA A 381 -6.35 -23.83 -11.33
C ALA A 381 -7.29 -24.68 -10.42
N PRO A 382 -8.57 -24.31 -10.28
CA PRO A 382 -9.50 -25.03 -9.43
C PRO A 382 -9.96 -26.32 -10.12
N LEU A 383 -9.52 -27.48 -9.65
CA LEU A 383 -10.21 -28.74 -9.82
C LEU A 383 -10.88 -29.09 -8.49
N ASP A 384 -12.22 -29.11 -8.48
CA ASP A 384 -13.03 -29.54 -7.34
C ASP A 384 -12.72 -31.01 -7.01
N ILE A 385 -12.03 -31.25 -5.89
CA ILE A 385 -11.82 -32.60 -5.35
C ILE A 385 -12.63 -32.70 -4.05
N SER A 386 -13.79 -33.36 -4.14
CA SER A 386 -14.56 -33.78 -2.96
C SER A 386 -13.97 -35.10 -2.41
N CYS A 387 -13.33 -35.07 -1.24
CA CYS A 387 -12.95 -36.31 -0.54
C CYS A 387 -14.17 -36.86 0.23
N ALA A 388 -14.77 -37.93 -0.28
CA ALA A 388 -15.69 -38.76 0.50
C ALA A 388 -14.90 -39.56 1.57
N HIS A 389 -15.38 -39.55 2.81
CA HIS A 389 -14.85 -40.42 3.88
C HIS A 389 -15.17 -41.87 3.56
N ALA A 390 -14.15 -42.68 3.28
CA ALA A 390 -14.24 -44.13 3.33
C ALA A 390 -13.13 -44.63 4.25
N GLY A 391 -13.52 -45.19 5.40
CA GLY A 391 -12.61 -45.85 6.32
C GLY A 391 -12.05 -47.13 5.69
N PHE A 392 -10.76 -47.34 5.87
CA PHE A 392 -10.12 -48.64 5.70
C PHE A 392 -9.15 -48.87 6.86
N GLU A 393 -9.58 -49.73 7.79
CA GLU A 393 -8.68 -50.46 8.67
C GLU A 393 -7.91 -51.49 7.84
N GLY A 394 -6.59 -51.54 8.00
CA GLY A 394 -5.75 -52.52 7.31
C GLY A 394 -4.32 -52.47 7.84
N ALA A 395 -4.00 -53.41 8.73
CA ALA A 395 -2.67 -53.64 9.26
C ALA A 395 -1.68 -54.02 8.14
N ALA A 396 -0.51 -53.39 8.11
CA ALA A 396 0.62 -53.84 7.31
C ALA A 396 1.78 -54.20 8.25
N THR A 397 2.11 -55.48 8.24
CA THR A 397 3.16 -56.17 8.99
C THR A 397 4.55 -55.76 8.50
N THR A 398 5.47 -55.55 9.44
CA THR A 398 6.91 -55.42 9.20
C THR A 398 7.55 -56.80 9.08
N SER A 399 8.26 -57.08 7.99
CA SER A 399 9.26 -58.15 7.94
C SER A 399 10.66 -57.52 7.77
N ALA A 400 11.50 -57.74 8.77
CA ALA A 400 12.92 -57.46 8.74
C ALA A 400 13.65 -58.74 8.34
N ASN A 401 14.45 -58.71 7.27
CA ASN A 401 15.44 -59.75 7.00
C ASN A 401 16.84 -59.17 7.15
N SER A 402 17.58 -59.81 8.05
CA SER A 402 18.97 -59.60 8.39
C SER A 402 19.89 -60.10 7.28
N LEU A 403 20.88 -59.30 6.87
CA LEU A 403 22.14 -59.78 6.30
C LEU A 403 23.30 -58.97 6.87
N SER A 404 24.24 -59.69 7.47
CA SER A 404 25.49 -59.27 8.07
C SER A 404 26.54 -58.92 7.01
N GLY A 405 27.22 -57.78 7.14
CA GLY A 405 28.41 -57.44 6.37
C GLY A 405 28.92 -56.03 6.65
N THR A 406 30.09 -55.92 7.24
CA THR A 406 30.80 -54.68 7.56
C THR A 406 31.28 -53.96 6.29
N ARG A 407 30.74 -52.76 5.99
CA ARG A 407 31.40 -51.69 5.23
C ARG A 407 30.69 -50.36 5.49
N ALA A 408 31.47 -49.30 5.68
CA ALA A 408 30.98 -47.94 5.86
C ALA A 408 30.14 -47.51 4.65
N VAL A 409 28.92 -47.00 4.89
CA VAL A 409 28.05 -46.47 3.84
C VAL A 409 27.80 -44.99 4.12
N GLU A 410 28.36 -44.16 3.25
CA GLU A 410 28.05 -42.75 3.11
C GLU A 410 26.54 -42.54 2.93
N LYS A 411 26.01 -41.47 3.53
CA LYS A 411 24.59 -41.09 3.41
C LYS A 411 24.26 -40.77 1.94
N LEU A 412 23.67 -41.73 1.24
CA LEU A 412 22.97 -41.49 -0.03
C LEU A 412 21.62 -40.78 0.23
N PRO A 413 21.12 -39.96 -0.72
CA PRO A 413 19.85 -39.26 -0.57
C PRO A 413 18.66 -40.24 -0.67
N VAL A 414 17.64 -39.99 0.14
CA VAL A 414 16.36 -40.72 0.12
C VAL A 414 15.44 -40.07 -0.92
N GLU A 415 15.09 -40.80 -1.97
CA GLU A 415 13.99 -40.44 -2.88
C GLU A 415 12.65 -40.88 -2.27
N PHE A 416 11.67 -39.97 -2.24
CA PHE A 416 10.28 -40.30 -1.89
C PHE A 416 9.48 -40.48 -3.18
N HIS A 417 8.92 -41.67 -3.38
CA HIS A 417 7.90 -41.91 -4.40
C HIS A 417 6.53 -41.97 -3.74
N THR A 418 5.65 -41.03 -4.07
CA THR A 418 4.22 -41.09 -3.76
C THR A 418 3.46 -41.35 -5.06
N ALA A 419 2.91 -42.55 -5.22
CA ALA A 419 1.98 -42.86 -6.31
C ALA A 419 0.56 -42.44 -5.87
N CYS A 420 -0.05 -41.48 -6.58
CA CYS A 420 -1.47 -41.18 -6.45
C CYS A 420 -2.21 -41.77 -7.66
N THR A 421 -3.08 -42.76 -7.43
CA THR A 421 -4.04 -43.22 -8.45
C THR A 421 -5.27 -42.31 -8.43
N CYS A 422 -5.50 -41.56 -9.51
CA CYS A 422 -6.76 -40.83 -9.72
C CYS A 422 -7.76 -41.74 -10.42
N GLN A 423 -8.96 -41.93 -9.85
CA GLN A 423 -10.10 -42.48 -10.57
C GLN A 423 -10.90 -41.32 -11.16
N ALA A 424 -10.66 -41.00 -12.43
CA ALA A 424 -11.61 -40.24 -13.23
C ALA A 424 -12.55 -41.24 -13.92
N GLY A 425 -13.86 -41.02 -13.78
CA GLY A 425 -14.86 -41.78 -14.53
C GLY A 425 -14.56 -41.71 -16.02
N ALA A 426 -14.38 -42.89 -16.62
CA ALA A 426 -14.21 -43.15 -18.04
C ALA A 426 -13.24 -42.21 -18.78
N TYR A 427 -11.93 -42.42 -18.63
CA TYR A 427 -10.88 -42.50 -19.67
C TYR A 427 -9.53 -42.52 -18.94
N ARG A 428 -8.75 -43.61 -19.10
CA ARG A 428 -7.40 -43.73 -18.55
C ARG A 428 -6.43 -42.95 -19.42
N THR A 429 -5.79 -41.93 -18.87
CA THR A 429 -4.50 -41.43 -19.34
C THR A 429 -3.60 -41.21 -18.14
N ASP A 430 -2.52 -41.98 -18.07
CA ASP A 430 -1.50 -41.88 -17.02
C ASP A 430 -0.70 -40.57 -17.21
N MET A 431 -0.95 -39.57 -16.37
CA MET A 431 -0.05 -38.41 -16.26
C MET A 431 0.92 -38.64 -15.10
N VAL A 432 2.19 -38.89 -15.45
CA VAL A 432 3.31 -38.87 -14.50
C VAL A 432 3.80 -37.43 -14.37
N CYS A 433 3.56 -36.80 -13.23
CA CYS A 433 4.04 -35.45 -12.95
C CYS A 433 5.44 -35.52 -12.31
N TRP A 434 6.47 -35.03 -13.00
CA TRP A 434 7.84 -34.96 -12.47
C TRP A 434 8.04 -33.67 -11.65
N ILE A 435 8.42 -33.80 -10.39
CA ILE A 435 8.88 -32.68 -9.55
C ILE A 435 10.41 -32.61 -9.66
N SER A 436 10.95 -31.56 -10.29
CA SER A 436 12.39 -31.26 -10.25
C SER A 436 12.65 -30.14 -9.24
N MET A 437 13.25 -30.46 -8.09
CA MET A 437 13.86 -29.47 -7.20
C MET A 437 15.33 -29.29 -7.57
N ARG A 438 15.71 -28.13 -8.11
CA ARG A 438 17.13 -27.77 -8.32
C ARG A 438 17.72 -27.23 -7.00
N CYS A 439 18.50 -28.05 -6.31
CA CYS A 439 19.42 -27.59 -5.27
C CYS A 439 20.74 -27.14 -5.93
N ARG A 440 21.14 -25.88 -5.72
CA ARG A 440 22.45 -25.37 -6.15
C ARG A 440 23.49 -25.79 -5.10
N VAL A 441 24.39 -26.72 -5.46
CA VAL A 441 25.56 -27.06 -4.65
C VAL A 441 26.62 -25.98 -4.90
N VAL A 442 27.03 -25.27 -3.85
CA VAL A 442 28.17 -24.35 -3.92
C VAL A 442 29.43 -25.18 -3.70
N GLY A 443 30.23 -25.36 -4.76
CA GLY A 443 31.59 -25.90 -4.68
C GLY A 443 31.82 -27.23 -5.43
N ALA A 444 31.85 -27.19 -6.76
CA ALA A 444 32.72 -28.03 -7.62
C ALA A 444 32.59 -27.57 -9.09
N PRO A 445 33.69 -27.53 -9.87
CA PRO A 445 33.66 -27.10 -11.27
C PRO A 445 33.34 -28.30 -12.16
N ASN A 446 32.34 -28.15 -13.04
CA ASN A 446 32.24 -28.73 -14.39
C ASN A 446 30.75 -28.85 -14.78
N PHE A 447 30.35 -28.00 -15.72
CA PHE A 447 29.06 -28.03 -16.39
C PHE A 447 29.08 -29.11 -17.48
N VAL A 448 28.03 -29.93 -17.55
CA VAL A 448 27.61 -30.62 -18.79
C VAL A 448 26.10 -30.41 -18.93
N PRO A 449 25.60 -29.90 -20.08
CA PRO A 449 24.17 -29.62 -20.25
C PRO A 449 23.41 -30.90 -20.63
N TRP A 450 22.22 -31.10 -20.06
CA TRP A 450 21.31 -32.16 -20.48
C TRP A 450 20.27 -31.61 -21.46
N GLU A 451 20.24 -32.25 -22.64
CA GLU A 451 19.24 -32.12 -23.70
C GLU A 451 17.87 -32.62 -23.24
N TRP A 452 16.82 -32.01 -23.79
CA TRP A 452 15.43 -32.43 -23.60
C TRP A 452 15.10 -33.55 -24.58
N ALA A 453 14.62 -34.69 -24.08
CA ALA A 453 13.89 -35.68 -24.86
C ALA A 453 12.48 -35.83 -24.27
N GLN A 454 11.52 -35.98 -25.20
CA GLN A 454 10.08 -35.70 -25.10
C GLN A 454 9.30 -36.42 -24.01
#